data_AF-A0A2S9GIL6-F1
#
_entry.id   AF-A0A2S9GIL6-F1
#
_cell.length_a   1.000
_cell.length_b   1.000
_cell.length_c   1.000
_cell.angle_alpha   90.00
_cell.angle_beta   90.00
_cell.angle_gamma   90.00
#
_symmetry.space_group_name_H-M   'P 1'
#
loop_
_entity.id
_entity.type
_entity.pdbx_description
1 polymer ?
#
loop_
_entity_poly.entity_id
_entity_poly.type
_entity_poly.pdbx_seq_one_letter_code
_entity_poly.pdbx_strand_id
1 'polypeptide(L)'
;KVKLDRYLFTAMGYPTDYGYIEDTLGEDGDPLDALVLLPEPVSPGCIVEARPVGMFRMTDEKGGDDKVLCVLADPRWDHIQDIGD
;
A
#
# COMPACT_ATOMS: atom_id res chain seq x y z
N LYS A 1 1.05 -6.44 -16.98
CA LYS A 1 2.31 -7.24 -16.92
C LYS A 1 3.18 -6.62 -15.83
N VAL A 2 3.75 -7.41 -14.93
CA VAL A 2 4.66 -6.89 -13.89
C VAL A 2 6.00 -6.50 -14.53
N LYS A 3 6.53 -5.33 -14.14
CA LYS A 3 7.81 -4.79 -14.62
C LYS A 3 8.68 -4.44 -13.42
N LEU A 4 9.94 -4.84 -13.44
CA LEU A 4 10.95 -4.31 -12.52
C LEU A 4 11.29 -2.88 -12.95
N ASP A 5 10.93 -1.89 -12.14
CA ASP A 5 11.31 -0.50 -12.39
C ASP A 5 12.81 -0.28 -12.12
N ARG A 6 13.25 -0.59 -10.89
CA ARG A 6 14.65 -0.49 -10.46
C ARG A 6 14.94 -1.32 -9.20
N TYR A 7 16.21 -1.60 -8.94
CA TYR A 7 16.66 -2.01 -7.62
C TYR A 7 16.91 -0.76 -6.77
N LEU A 8 16.59 -0.80 -5.47
CA LEU A 8 16.76 0.36 -4.59
C LEU A 8 18.25 0.69 -4.43
N PHE A 9 18.59 1.99 -4.52
CA PHE A 9 19.96 2.48 -4.30
C PHE A 9 20.38 2.43 -2.82
N THR A 10 19.39 2.37 -1.93
CA THR A 10 19.57 2.30 -0.48
C THR A 10 19.55 0.86 0.00
N ALA A 11 20.24 0.56 1.12
CA ALA A 11 20.15 -0.72 1.81
C ALA A 11 18.84 -0.85 2.61
N MET A 12 17.71 -0.62 1.95
CA MET A 12 16.36 -0.66 2.54
C MET A 12 15.49 -1.66 1.79
N GLY A 13 14.46 -2.17 2.45
CA GLY A 13 13.36 -2.92 1.86
C GLY A 13 12.03 -2.20 2.11
N TYR A 14 10.99 -2.57 1.37
CA TYR A 14 9.64 -2.09 1.65
C TYR A 14 9.19 -2.62 3.03
N PRO A 15 8.61 -1.76 3.88
CA PRO A 15 8.24 -2.14 5.24
C PRO A 15 7.00 -3.04 5.29
N THR A 16 6.19 -3.02 4.24
CA THR A 16 4.95 -3.79 4.09
C THR A 16 4.80 -4.21 2.63
N ASP A 17 3.85 -5.10 2.36
CA ASP A 17 3.41 -5.35 1.00
C ASP A 17 2.80 -4.06 0.42
N TYR A 18 3.19 -3.75 -0.81
CA TYR A 18 2.92 -2.48 -1.47
C TYR A 18 2.32 -2.72 -2.85
N GLY A 19 1.32 -1.92 -3.20
CA GLY A 19 0.63 -1.97 -4.48
C GLY A 19 -0.29 -0.77 -4.64
N TYR A 20 -1.37 -0.97 -5.36
CA TYR A 20 -2.38 0.06 -5.62
C TYR A 20 -3.79 -0.51 -5.48
N ILE A 21 -4.78 0.37 -5.35
CA ILE A 21 -6.19 0.01 -5.26
C ILE A 21 -6.79 -0.04 -6.66
N GLU A 22 -7.36 -1.18 -7.03
CA GLU A 22 -8.05 -1.34 -8.33
C GLU A 22 -9.19 -0.32 -8.47
N ASP A 23 -9.41 0.14 -9.70
CA ASP A 23 -10.49 1.08 -10.06
C ASP A 23 -10.47 2.43 -9.32
N THR A 24 -9.27 2.94 -9.02
CA THR A 24 -9.06 4.28 -8.46
C THR A 24 -8.25 5.19 -9.38
N LEU A 25 -8.35 6.51 -9.18
CA LEU A 25 -7.55 7.53 -9.85
C LEU A 25 -7.12 8.57 -8.82
N GLY A 26 -5.82 8.61 -8.53
CA GLY A 26 -5.16 9.56 -7.65
C GLY A 26 -4.99 10.94 -8.29
N GLU A 27 -4.57 11.92 -7.49
CA GLU A 27 -4.37 13.30 -7.93
C GLU A 27 -3.15 13.47 -8.85
N ASP A 28 -2.19 12.54 -8.77
CA ASP A 28 -1.02 12.45 -9.64
C ASP A 28 -1.30 11.76 -10.99
N GLY A 29 -2.52 11.22 -11.15
CA GLY A 29 -2.97 10.53 -12.36
C GLY A 29 -2.73 9.03 -12.37
N ASP A 30 -2.10 8.47 -11.33
CA ASP A 30 -1.90 7.05 -11.14
C ASP A 30 -2.97 6.46 -10.21
N PRO A 31 -3.19 5.13 -10.18
CA PRO A 31 -4.06 4.52 -9.17
C PRO A 31 -3.56 4.82 -7.75
N LEU A 32 -4.48 4.89 -6.78
CA LEU A 32 -4.13 5.22 -5.40
C LEU A 32 -3.27 4.14 -4.76
N ASP A 33 -2.14 4.53 -4.19
CA ASP A 33 -1.19 3.63 -3.57
C ASP A 33 -1.72 3.01 -2.27
N ALA A 34 -1.33 1.77 -2.00
CA ALA A 34 -1.71 1.03 -0.81
C ALA A 34 -0.53 0.31 -0.15
N LEU A 35 -0.50 0.35 1.17
CA LEU A 35 0.36 -0.43 2.05
C LEU A 35 -0.52 -1.42 2.81
N VAL A 36 -0.31 -2.72 2.62
CA VAL A 36 -1.14 -3.75 3.25
C VAL A 36 -0.35 -4.49 4.32
N LEU A 37 -0.86 -4.47 5.55
CA LEU A 37 -0.30 -5.24 6.65
C LEU A 37 -0.70 -6.72 6.50
N LEU A 38 0.31 -7.59 6.39
CA LEU A 38 0.16 -9.03 6.19
C LEU A 38 1.04 -9.81 7.19
N PRO A 39 0.61 -11.01 7.60
CA PRO A 39 1.45 -11.89 8.42
C PRO A 39 2.64 -12.46 7.63
N GLU A 40 2.48 -12.66 6.31
CA GLU A 40 3.50 -13.13 5.39
C GLU A 40 3.35 -12.40 4.04
N PRO A 41 4.46 -12.08 3.35
CA PRO A 41 4.42 -11.33 2.10
C PRO A 41 3.86 -12.15 0.94
N VAL A 42 3.26 -11.47 -0.03
CA VAL A 42 2.73 -12.08 -1.26
C VAL A 42 3.63 -11.81 -2.46
N SER A 43 3.28 -12.41 -3.60
CA SER A 43 4.00 -12.21 -4.85
C SER A 43 3.44 -11.01 -5.64
N PRO A 44 4.27 -10.33 -6.46
CA PRO A 44 3.81 -9.22 -7.29
C PRO A 44 2.64 -9.62 -8.22
N GLY A 45 1.55 -8.84 -8.17
CA GLY A 45 0.34 -9.07 -8.97
C GLY A 45 -0.72 -9.96 -8.30
N CYS A 46 -0.53 -10.39 -7.06
CA CYS A 46 -1.59 -10.98 -6.25
C CYS A 46 -2.67 -9.93 -5.92
N ILE A 47 -3.94 -10.36 -5.95
CA ILE A 47 -5.07 -9.56 -5.47
C ILE A 47 -5.28 -9.88 -3.99
N VAL A 48 -5.41 -8.85 -3.16
CA VAL A 48 -5.64 -8.95 -1.73
C VAL A 48 -6.87 -8.13 -1.37
N GLU A 49 -7.87 -8.77 -0.76
CA GLU A 49 -9.03 -8.08 -0.22
C GLU A 49 -8.65 -7.42 1.11
N ALA A 50 -8.66 -6.09 1.12
CA ALA A 50 -8.17 -5.28 2.23
C ALA A 50 -9.13 -4.13 2.55
N ARG A 51 -9.06 -3.63 3.78
CA ARG A 51 -9.81 -2.46 4.22
C ARG A 51 -8.87 -1.36 4.75
N PRO A 52 -9.19 -0.08 4.51
CA PRO A 52 -8.35 1.03 4.97
C PRO A 52 -8.46 1.23 6.48
N VAL A 53 -7.36 1.65 7.10
CA VAL A 53 -7.27 2.02 8.52
C VAL A 53 -6.54 3.35 8.74
N GLY A 54 -5.91 3.89 7.70
CA GLY A 54 -5.21 5.16 7.79
C GLY A 54 -4.65 5.59 6.44
N MET A 55 -3.93 6.71 6.43
CA MET A 55 -3.28 7.21 5.23
C MET A 55 -1.96 7.89 5.59
N PHE A 56 -0.89 7.44 4.93
CA PHE A 56 0.40 8.09 4.98
C PHE A 56 0.45 9.18 3.90
N ARG A 57 0.41 10.44 4.34
CA ARG A 57 0.48 11.59 3.44
C ARG A 57 1.91 12.04 3.28
N MET A 58 2.38 12.09 2.04
CA MET A 58 3.69 12.65 1.73
C MET A 58 3.65 13.47 0.44
N THR A 59 4.70 14.27 0.25
CA THR A 59 4.91 15.05 -0.96
C THR A 59 6.35 14.84 -1.37
N ASP A 60 6.56 14.45 -2.62
CA ASP A 60 7.87 14.20 -3.21
C ASP A 60 8.16 15.19 -4.35
N GLU A 61 9.18 14.94 -5.17
CA GLU A 61 9.52 15.78 -6.31
C GLU A 61 8.46 15.84 -7.43
N LYS A 62 7.48 14.94 -7.44
CA LYS A 62 6.39 14.86 -8.44
C LYS A 62 5.05 15.39 -7.93
N GLY A 63 4.88 15.58 -6.63
CA GLY A 63 3.66 16.13 -6.05
C GLY A 63 3.22 15.39 -4.80
N GLY A 64 1.90 15.38 -4.55
CA GLY A 64 1.32 14.58 -3.47
C GLY A 64 1.37 13.10 -3.81
N ASP A 65 1.79 12.29 -2.84
CA ASP A 65 1.95 10.83 -2.96
C ASP A 65 1.36 10.18 -1.70
N ASP A 66 0.03 10.15 -1.64
CA ASP A 66 -0.71 9.60 -0.51
C ASP A 66 -0.79 8.06 -0.62
N LYS A 67 -0.39 7.36 0.45
CA LYS A 67 -0.44 5.89 0.53
C LYS A 67 -1.46 5.45 1.57
N VAL A 68 -2.49 4.73 1.15
CA VAL A 68 -3.53 4.22 2.06
C VAL A 68 -2.95 3.04 2.86
N LEU A 69 -3.04 3.11 4.18
CA LEU A 69 -2.68 2.00 5.04
C LEU A 69 -3.90 1.08 5.19
N CYS A 70 -3.70 -0.20 4.92
CA CYS A 70 -4.74 -1.21 4.90
C CYS A 70 -4.37 -2.44 5.73
N VAL A 71 -5.40 -3.16 6.18
CA VAL A 71 -5.30 -4.48 6.79
C VAL A 71 -6.14 -5.48 5.99
N LEU A 72 -5.88 -6.77 6.15
CA LEU A 72 -6.72 -7.81 5.54
C LEU A 72 -8.18 -7.69 5.99
N ALA A 73 -9.11 -7.96 5.08
CA ALA A 73 -10.53 -8.16 5.39
C ALA A 73 -10.75 -9.53 6.09
N ASP A 74 -10.10 -9.72 7.23
CA ASP A 74 -10.07 -10.97 7.99
C ASP A 74 -10.30 -10.70 9.49
N PRO A 75 -11.09 -11.54 10.21
CA PRO A 75 -11.39 -11.33 11.63
C PRO A 75 -10.18 -11.19 12.55
N ARG A 76 -9.02 -11.73 12.16
CA ARG A 76 -7.76 -11.57 12.92
C ARG A 76 -7.33 -10.12 13.04
N TRP A 77 -7.78 -9.25 12.13
CA TRP A 77 -7.46 -7.82 12.10
C TRP A 77 -8.59 -6.94 12.65
N ASP A 78 -9.71 -7.49 13.14
CA ASP A 78 -10.87 -6.72 13.62
C ASP A 78 -10.55 -5.78 14.80
N HIS A 79 -9.41 -5.96 15.47
CA HIS A 79 -8.96 -5.08 16.54
C HIS A 79 -8.28 -3.79 16.03
N ILE A 80 -8.01 -3.67 14.74
CA ILE A 80 -7.36 -2.49 14.13
C ILE A 80 -8.38 -1.79 13.23
N GLN A 81 -8.91 -0.65 13.65
CA GLN A 81 -9.98 0.07 12.95
C GLN A 81 -9.55 1.46 12.49
N ASP A 82 -8.57 2.06 13.15
CA ASP A 82 -8.00 3.37 12.84
C ASP A 82 -6.49 3.37 13.07
N ILE A 83 -5.81 4.47 12.72
CA ILE A 83 -4.35 4.62 12.82
C ILE A 83 -3.83 4.61 14.27
N GLY A 84 -4.72 4.75 15.25
CA GLY A 84 -4.40 4.74 16.67
C GLY A 84 -4.38 3.34 17.32
N ASP A 85 -4.87 2.32 16.61
CA ASP A 85 -4.93 0.94 17.07
C ASP A 85 -3.64 0.16 16.76
#